data_AF-A0A202DVP7-F1
#
_entry.id   AF-A0A202DVP7-F1
#
_cell.length_a   1.000
_cell.length_b   1.000
_cell.length_c   1.000
_cell.angle_alpha   90.00
_cell.angle_beta   90.00
_cell.angle_gamma   90.00
#
_symmetry.space_group_name_H-M   'P 1'
#
loop_
_entity.id
_entity.type
_entity.pdbx_description
1 polymer ?
#
loop_
_entity_poly.entity_id
_entity_poly.type
_entity_poly.pdbx_seq_one_letter_code
_entity_poly.pdbx_strand_id
1 'polypeptide(L)'
;EALSIFKKTKSIYEQAKLPLGYKIFTGAIGFERPVVIGTVFARSASEYAELYDNLDDEMKNKLKELKKQLLKICRKVIIKYGRPRPDLSYFQEK
;
A
#
# COMPACT_ATOMS: atom_id res chain seq x y z
N GLU A 1 -7.00 -10.03 7.07
CA GLU A 1 -5.63 -9.50 7.32
C GLU A 1 -5.29 -8.26 6.48
N ALA A 2 -5.30 -8.33 5.14
CA ALA A 2 -4.95 -7.18 4.28
C ALA A 2 -5.79 -5.91 4.55
N LEU A 3 -7.10 -6.05 4.78
CA LEU A 3 -7.99 -4.93 5.16
C LEU A 3 -7.58 -4.27 6.50
N SER A 4 -7.08 -5.06 7.46
CA SER A 4 -6.60 -4.51 8.73
C SER A 4 -5.32 -3.71 8.54
N ILE A 5 -4.42 -4.19 7.68
CA ILE A 5 -3.21 -3.45 7.29
C ILE A 5 -3.59 -2.14 6.60
N PHE A 6 -4.53 -2.17 5.65
CA PHE A 6 -5.03 -0.98 4.98
C PHE A 6 -5.56 0.06 5.98
N LYS A 7 -6.42 -0.35 6.93
CA LYS A 7 -6.96 0.55 7.96
C LYS A 7 -5.85 1.18 8.82
N LYS A 8 -4.83 0.41 9.20
CA LYS A 8 -3.69 0.90 9.98
C LYS A 8 -2.83 1.89 9.18
N THR A 9 -2.55 1.57 7.92
CA THR A 9 -1.80 2.45 7.01
C THR A 9 -2.54 3.76 6.77
N LYS A 10 -3.86 3.68 6.51
CA LYS A 10 -4.73 4.84 6.35
C LYS A 10 -4.70 5.76 7.58
N SER A 11 -4.82 5.19 8.78
CA SER A 11 -4.76 5.97 10.03
C SER A 11 -3.45 6.74 10.21
N ILE A 12 -2.31 6.17 9.81
CA ILE A 12 -1.01 6.87 9.89
C ILE A 12 -0.98 8.05 8.92
N TYR A 13 -1.44 7.85 7.68
CA TYR A 13 -1.47 8.91 6.68
C TYR A 13 -2.48 10.03 7.04
N GLU A 14 -3.63 9.69 7.61
CA GLU A 14 -4.59 10.68 8.13
C GLU A 14 -4.01 11.49 9.30
N GLN A 15 -3.32 10.84 10.24
CA GLN A 15 -2.62 11.53 11.34
C GLN A 15 -1.55 12.49 10.84
N ALA A 16 -0.80 12.06 9.82
CA ALA A 16 0.23 12.87 9.18
C ALA A 16 -0.32 13.91 8.19
N LYS A 17 -1.64 13.99 8.01
CA LYS A 17 -2.30 14.86 7.00
C LYS A 17 -1.74 14.66 5.58
N LEU A 18 -1.28 13.46 5.27
CA LEU A 18 -0.75 13.12 3.95
C LEU A 18 -1.88 12.75 2.99
N PRO A 19 -1.78 13.12 1.70
CA PRO A 19 -2.77 12.75 0.71
C PRO A 19 -2.78 11.22 0.55
N LEU A 20 -3.93 10.61 0.78
CA LEU A 20 -4.10 9.16 0.72
C LEU A 20 -4.43 8.72 -0.71
N GLY A 21 -3.59 7.86 -1.26
CA GLY A 21 -3.88 7.07 -2.44
C GLY A 21 -4.05 5.58 -2.10
N TYR A 22 -4.33 4.78 -3.11
CA TYR A 22 -4.35 3.33 -2.98
C TYR A 22 -3.82 2.66 -4.24
N LYS A 23 -3.18 1.50 -4.07
CA LYS A 23 -2.82 0.59 -5.16
C LYS A 23 -3.66 -0.66 -5.05
N ILE A 24 -4.32 -1.02 -6.14
CA ILE A 24 -5.12 -2.25 -6.22
C ILE A 24 -4.29 -3.29 -6.95
N PHE A 25 -4.13 -4.45 -6.33
CA PHE A 25 -3.55 -5.62 -6.96
C PHE A 25 -4.69 -6.57 -7.28
N THR A 26 -5.11 -6.56 -8.55
CA THR A 26 -6.05 -7.52 -9.12
C THR A 26 -5.26 -8.69 -9.72
N GLY A 27 -5.81 -9.90 -9.74
CA GLY A 27 -5.24 -10.98 -10.57
C GLY A 27 -3.96 -11.67 -10.07
N ALA A 28 -3.75 -11.83 -8.76
CA ALA A 28 -2.99 -13.00 -8.34
C ALA A 28 -3.84 -14.25 -8.64
N ILE A 29 -3.31 -15.24 -9.36
CA ILE A 29 -4.07 -16.40 -9.86
C ILE A 29 -4.56 -17.24 -8.66
N GLY A 30 -5.72 -16.90 -8.09
CA GLY A 30 -6.30 -17.54 -6.91
C GLY A 30 -6.65 -16.61 -5.73
N PHE A 31 -6.69 -15.29 -5.97
CA PHE A 31 -7.44 -14.36 -5.12
C PHE A 31 -8.83 -14.12 -5.72
N GLU A 32 -9.89 -14.54 -5.02
CA GLU A 32 -11.27 -14.17 -5.36
C GLU A 32 -11.53 -12.67 -5.20
N ARG A 33 -10.67 -11.95 -4.46
CA ARG A 33 -10.87 -10.54 -4.10
C ARG A 33 -9.58 -9.72 -4.27
N PRO A 34 -9.66 -8.48 -4.77
CA PRO A 34 -8.48 -7.62 -4.96
C PRO A 34 -7.78 -7.28 -3.64
N VAL A 35 -6.45 -7.19 -3.67
CA VAL A 35 -5.65 -6.71 -2.53
C VAL A 35 -5.45 -5.20 -2.67
N VAL A 36 -6.03 -4.43 -1.76
CA VAL A 36 -5.90 -2.97 -1.71
C VAL A 36 -4.80 -2.57 -0.73
N ILE A 37 -3.84 -1.79 -1.20
CA ILE A 37 -2.72 -1.26 -0.42
C ILE A 37 -2.87 0.26 -0.33
N GLY A 38 -3.03 0.79 0.88
CA GLY A 38 -3.04 2.24 1.10
C GLY A 38 -1.62 2.78 0.89
N THR A 39 -1.50 3.88 0.16
CA THR A 39 -0.21 4.52 -0.14
C THR A 39 -0.37 6.03 -0.07
N VAL A 40 0.74 6.77 0.04
CA VAL A 40 0.69 8.22 -0.13
C VAL A 40 0.48 8.51 -1.61
N PHE A 41 -0.47 9.37 -1.93
CA PHE A 41 -0.63 9.88 -3.28
C PHE A 41 0.48 10.89 -3.55
N ALA A 42 1.29 10.61 -4.56
CA ALA A 42 2.36 11.48 -5.02
C ALA A 42 2.43 11.38 -6.54
N ARG A 43 2.61 12.51 -7.21
CA ARG A 43 2.72 12.61 -8.68
C ARG A 43 4.10 12.21 -9.18
N SER A 44 5.11 12.19 -8.30
CA SER A 44 6.47 11.78 -8.63
C SER A 44 7.16 11.03 -7.48
N ALA A 45 8.27 10.36 -7.79
CA ALA A 45 9.10 9.73 -6.77
C ALA A 45 9.72 10.75 -5.79
N SER A 46 10.05 11.94 -6.28
CA SER A 46 10.59 13.04 -5.45
C SER A 46 9.54 13.56 -4.48
N GLU A 47 8.31 13.82 -4.96
CA GLU A 47 7.20 14.25 -4.10
C GLU A 47 6.87 13.18 -3.05
N TYR A 48 6.92 11.89 -3.42
CA TYR A 48 6.76 10.82 -2.46
C TYR A 48 7.85 10.87 -1.37
N ALA A 49 9.11 11.11 -1.74
CA ALA A 49 10.21 11.19 -0.79
C ALA A 49 10.04 12.37 0.17
N GLU A 50 9.67 13.55 -0.34
CA GLU A 50 9.40 14.75 0.48
C GLU A 50 8.26 14.51 1.48
N LEU A 51 7.14 13.95 1.02
CA LEU A 51 6.00 13.60 1.89
C LEU A 51 6.36 12.52 2.92
N TYR A 52 7.21 11.57 2.53
CA TYR A 52 7.69 10.54 3.43
C TYR A 52 8.69 11.08 4.46
N ASP A 53 9.53 12.04 4.10
CA ASP A 53 10.52 12.65 4.99
C ASP A 53 9.87 13.50 6.07
N ASN A 54 8.71 14.11 5.78
CA ASN A 54 7.87 14.83 6.73
C ASN A 54 7.23 13.96 7.82
N LEU A 55 7.30 12.63 7.71
CA LEU A 55 6.87 11.72 8.77
C LEU A 55 7.90 11.65 9.88
N ASP A 56 7.44 11.56 11.13
CA ASP A 56 8.31 11.22 12.24
C ASP A 56 8.85 9.78 12.12
N ASP A 57 9.95 9.50 12.83
CA ASP A 57 10.61 8.19 12.78
C ASP A 57 9.72 7.05 13.29
N GLU A 58 8.78 7.33 14.20
CA GLU A 58 7.85 6.33 14.73
C GLU A 58 6.86 5.87 13.63
N MET A 59 6.28 6.83 12.90
CA MET A 59 5.40 6.59 11.77
C MET A 59 6.13 5.87 10.63
N LYS A 60 7.35 6.30 10.30
CA LYS A 60 8.21 5.62 9.32
C LYS A 60 8.45 4.16 9.69
N ASN A 61 8.76 3.89 10.96
CA ASN A 61 8.96 2.53 11.47
C ASN A 61 7.67 1.69 11.42
N LYS A 62 6.52 2.25 11.82
CA LYS A 62 5.21 1.58 11.72
C LYS A 62 4.86 1.23 10.27
N LEU A 63 5.07 2.15 9.33
CA LEU A 63 4.83 1.91 7.91
C LEU A 63 5.74 0.80 7.35
N LYS A 64 7.02 0.77 7.76
CA LYS A 64 7.96 -0.29 7.38
C LYS A 64 7.50 -1.66 7.85
N GLU A 65 7.01 -1.78 9.08
CA GLU A 65 6.47 -3.03 9.61
C GLU A 65 5.18 -3.45 8.91
N LEU A 66 4.26 -2.52 8.67
CA LEU A 66 3.03 -2.80 7.90
C LEU A 66 3.36 -3.27 6.48
N LYS A 67 4.35 -2.66 5.82
CA LYS A 67 4.84 -3.08 4.50
C LYS A 67 5.44 -4.48 4.53
N LYS A 68 6.20 -4.85 5.56
CA LYS A 68 6.71 -6.23 5.73
C LYS A 68 5.58 -7.24 5.90
N GLN A 69 4.56 -6.92 6.71
CA GLN A 69 3.39 -7.79 6.89
C GLN A 69 2.64 -7.99 5.57
N LEU A 70 2.46 -6.90 4.81
CA LEU A 70 1.83 -6.93 3.51
C LEU A 70 2.64 -7.75 2.50
N LEU A 71 3.97 -7.59 2.46
CA LEU A 71 4.85 -8.42 1.66
C LEU A 71 4.80 -9.89 2.05
N LYS A 72 4.64 -10.22 3.34
CA LYS A 72 4.47 -11.61 3.80
C LYS A 72 3.14 -12.19 3.30
N ILE A 73 2.05 -11.41 3.35
CA ILE A 73 0.77 -11.79 2.75
C ILE A 73 0.96 -12.00 1.26
N CYS A 74 1.47 -11.01 0.53
CA CYS A 74 1.75 -11.09 -0.90
C CYS A 74 2.63 -12.30 -1.24
N ARG A 75 3.72 -12.60 -0.51
CA ARG A 75 4.56 -13.79 -0.75
C ARG A 75 3.81 -15.10 -0.59
N LYS A 76 2.96 -15.24 0.44
CA LYS A 76 2.08 -16.41 0.58
C LYS A 76 1.15 -16.55 -0.63
N VAL A 77 0.68 -15.41 -1.17
CA VAL A 77 -0.06 -15.39 -2.43
C VAL A 77 0.82 -15.87 -3.58
N ILE A 78 1.99 -15.27 -3.79
CA ILE A 78 2.87 -15.60 -4.92
C ILE A 78 3.19 -17.09 -4.96
N ILE A 79 3.51 -17.67 -3.80
CA ILE A 79 3.86 -19.09 -3.68
C ILE A 79 2.67 -19.99 -4.03
N LYS A 80 1.45 -19.61 -3.62
CA LYS A 80 0.24 -20.41 -3.83
C LYS A 80 -0.38 -20.22 -5.22
N TYR A 81 -0.17 -19.06 -5.83
CA TYR A 81 -1.02 -18.50 -6.87
C TYR A 81 -0.24 -17.74 -7.97
N GLY A 82 1.09 -17.85 -8.02
CA GLY A 82 1.90 -17.16 -9.02
C GLY A 82 2.03 -15.64 -8.83
N ARG A 83 2.79 -14.97 -9.69
CA ARG A 83 3.12 -13.54 -9.52
C ARG A 83 1.89 -12.63 -9.64
N PRO A 84 1.58 -11.79 -8.64
CA PRO A 84 0.56 -10.75 -8.77
C PRO A 84 1.05 -9.75 -9.81
N ARG A 85 0.27 -9.54 -10.87
CA ARG A 85 0.48 -8.38 -11.73
C ARG A 85 -0.11 -7.17 -11.01
N PRO A 86 0.64 -6.07 -10.83
CA PRO A 86 0.03 -4.81 -10.42
C PRO A 86 -0.98 -4.40 -11.50
N ASP A 87 -2.22 -4.14 -11.09
CA ASP A 87 -3.16 -3.50 -11.99
C ASP A 87 -2.74 -2.04 -12.10
N LEU A 88 -2.29 -1.63 -13.28
CA LEU A 88 -1.95 -0.25 -13.58
C LEU A 88 -3.19 0.53 -14.06
N SER A 89 -4.34 -0.14 -14.15
CA SER A 89 -5.64 0.46 -14.41
C SER A 89 -6.17 1.04 -13.10
N TYR A 90 -6.63 2.28 -13.11
CA TYR A 90 -7.23 3.03 -11.98
C TYR A 90 -6.19 3.65 -11.01
N PHE A 91 -5.97 4.97 -11.00
CA PHE A 91 -6.96 6.03 -10.82
C PHE A 91 -6.45 7.35 -11.47
N GLN A 92 -7.12 7.82 -12.51
CA GLN A 92 -7.13 9.24 -12.90
C GLN A 92 -8.32 9.86 -12.17
N GLU A 93 -8.11 10.85 -11.30
CA GLU A 93 -9.21 11.69 -10.82
C GLU A 93 -9.83 12.43 -12.02
N LYS A 94 -11.16 12.40 -12.10
CA LYS A 94 -11.96 13.42 -12.75
C LYS A 94 -12.34 14.46 -11.70
#